data_AF-A0A7J9B4J0-F1
#
_entry.id   AF-A0A7J9B4J0-F1
#
_cell.length_a   1.000
_cell.length_b   1.000
_cell.length_c   1.000
_cell.angle_alpha   90.00
_cell.angle_beta   90.00
_cell.angle_gamma   90.00
#
_symmetry.space_group_name_H-M   'P 1'
#
loop_
_entity.id
_entity.type
_entity.pdbx_description
1 polymer ?
#
loop_
_entity_poly.entity_id
_entity_poly.type
_entity_poly.pdbx_seq_one_letter_code
_entity_poly.pdbx_strand_id
1 'polypeptide(L)' 'MESNLALTPSKVAELIDSNTRKWRTESIHNTFTEGDAERILCIPLSMNAHKDHIVWQGEATR' A
#
# COMPACT_ATOMS: atom_id res chain seq x y z
N MET A 1 18.43 -11.71 -21.05
CA MET A 1 17.01 -11.34 -20.94
C MET A 1 16.79 -11.02 -19.47
N GLU A 2 17.33 -9.89 -19.02
CA GLU A 2 17.25 -9.47 -17.63
C GLU A 2 16.31 -8.29 -17.60
N SER A 3 15.06 -8.55 -17.22
CA SER A 3 14.12 -7.49 -16.91
C SER A 3 14.65 -6.78 -15.66
N ASN A 4 15.24 -5.60 -15.86
CA ASN A 4 15.34 -4.55 -14.87
C ASN A 4 13.91 -4.20 -14.42
N LEU A 5 13.33 -4.99 -13.51
CA LEU A 5 12.25 -4.49 -12.68
C LEU A 5 12.90 -3.47 -11.76
N ALA A 6 12.91 -2.21 -12.21
CA ALA A 6 13.04 -1.11 -11.29
C ALA A 6 12.01 -1.37 -10.19
N LEU A 7 12.48 -1.73 -8.99
CA LEU A 7 11.69 -1.86 -7.78
C LEU A 7 11.15 -0.46 -7.46
N THR A 8 10.17 -0.01 -8.22
CA THR A 8 9.37 1.14 -7.85
C THR A 8 8.70 0.75 -6.54
N PRO A 9 8.91 1.50 -5.44
CA PRO A 9 8.26 1.17 -4.18
C PRO A 9 6.76 1.13 -4.43
N SER A 10 6.15 -0.04 -4.20
CA SER A 10 4.72 -0.25 -4.37
C SER A 10 4.00 0.75 -3.48
N LYS A 11 3.25 1.67 -4.08
CA LYS A 11 2.47 2.63 -3.29
C LYS A 11 1.35 1.86 -2.60
N VAL A 12 1.05 2.18 -1.35
CA VAL A 12 -0.06 1.53 -0.62
C VAL A 12 -1.37 1.62 -1.40
N ALA A 13 -1.58 2.70 -2.16
CA ALA A 13 -2.73 2.87 -3.05
C ALA A 13 -2.83 1.80 -4.16
N GLU A 14 -1.70 1.28 -4.65
CA GLU A 14 -1.67 0.23 -5.69
C GLU A 14 -2.03 -1.15 -5.12
N LEU A 15 -1.88 -1.34 -3.80
CA LEU A 15 -2.27 -2.55 -3.08
C LEU A 15 -3.76 -2.59 -2.76
N ILE A 16 -4.51 -1.51 -3.00
CA ILE A 16 -5.93 -1.38 -2.67
C ILE A 16 -6.74 -1.30 -3.96
N ASP A 17 -7.80 -2.11 -4.05
CA ASP A 17 -8.79 -1.96 -5.10
C ASP A 17 -9.67 -0.74 -4.83
N SER A 18 -9.58 0.27 -5.69
CA SER A 18 -10.27 1.55 -5.51
C SER A 18 -11.79 1.45 -5.58
N ASN A 19 -12.32 0.43 -6.27
CA ASN A 19 -13.76 0.27 -6.47
C ASN A 19 -14.41 -0.47 -5.31
N THR A 20 -13.73 -1.49 -4.78
CA THR A 20 -14.25 -2.36 -3.73
C THR A 20 -13.75 -2.01 -2.33
N ARG A 21 -12.71 -1.16 -2.25
CA ARG A 21 -12.01 -0.81 -1.00
C ARG A 21 -11.50 -2.05 -0.26
N LYS A 22 -11.00 -3.03 -1.01
CA LYS A 22 -10.38 -4.26 -0.51
C LYS A 22 -8.91 -4.32 -0.88
N TRP A 23 -8.15 -5.06 -0.08
CA TRP A 23 -6.77 -5.40 -0.42
C TRP A 23 -6.71 -6.26 -1.69
N ARG A 24 -5.73 -5.99 -2.56
CA ARG A 24 -5.38 -6.85 -3.69
C ARG A 24 -4.51 -7.99 -3.18
N THR A 25 -5.15 -9.06 -2.74
CA THR A 25 -4.50 -10.21 -2.08
C THR A 25 -3.32 -10.78 -2.88
N GLU A 26 -3.48 -10.97 -4.19
CA GLU A 26 -2.39 -11.47 -5.05
C GLU A 26 -1.19 -10.53 -5.08
N SER A 27 -1.42 -9.22 -5.22
CA SER A 27 -0.34 -8.22 -5.22
C SER A 27 0.42 -8.21 -3.90
N ILE A 28 -0.27 -8.41 -2.77
CA ILE A 28 0.36 -8.45 -1.45
C ILE A 28 1.21 -9.71 -1.29
N HIS A 29 0.69 -10.89 -1.62
CA HIS A 29 1.46 -12.14 -1.54
C HIS A 29 2.66 -12.17 -2.49
N ASN A 30 2.57 -11.50 -3.65
CA ASN A 30 3.67 -11.43 -4.61
C ASN A 30 4.76 -10.42 -4.20
N THR A 31 4.47 -9.50 -3.28
CA THR A 31 5.39 -8.40 -2.91
C THR A 31 6.01 -8.60 -1.54
N PHE A 32 5.28 -9.17 -0.59
CA PHE A 32 5.69 -9.29 0.81
C PHE A 32 5.94 -10.75 1.20
N THR A 33 6.70 -10.94 2.27
CA THR A 33 6.83 -12.27 2.89
C THR A 33 5.48 -12.76 3.38
N GLU A 34 5.29 -14.08 3.50
CA GLU A 34 4.02 -14.68 3.95
C GLU A 34 3.53 -14.04 5.27
N GLY A 35 4.40 -13.94 6.27
CA GLY A 35 4.03 -13.35 7.55
C GLY A 35 3.70 -11.86 7.49
N ASP A 36 4.32 -11.10 6.59
CA ASP A 36 3.97 -9.69 6.40
C ASP A 36 2.67 -9.53 5.61
N ALA A 37 2.47 -10.36 4.59
CA ALA A 37 1.25 -10.40 3.79
C ALA A 37 0.02 -10.68 4.67
N GLU A 38 0.10 -11.68 5.55
CA GLU A 38 -0.97 -12.00 6.51
C GLU A 38 -1.29 -10.80 7.41
N ARG A 39 -0.26 -10.14 7.96
CA ARG A 39 -0.45 -8.97 8.82
C ARG A 39 -1.08 -7.80 8.08
N ILE A 40 -0.66 -7.54 6.84
CA ILE A 40 -1.24 -6.48 6.00
C ILE A 40 -2.72 -6.76 5.72
N LEU A 41 -3.06 -8.00 5.36
CA LEU A 41 -4.44 -8.40 5.05
C LEU A 41 -5.39 -8.26 6.26
N CYS A 42 -4.87 -8.31 7.49
CA CYS A 42 -5.63 -8.04 8.70
C CYS A 42 -5.89 -6.54 8.96
N ILE A 43 -5.22 -5.62 8.27
CA ILE A 43 -5.42 -4.18 8.47
C ILE A 43 -6.76 -3.79 7.85
N PRO A 44 -7.71 -3.22 8.62
CA PRO A 44 -8.99 -2.79 8.08
C PRO A 44 -8.81 -1.58 7.15
N LEU A 45 -9.43 -1.64 5.98
CA LEU A 45 -9.49 -0.51 5.05
C LEU A 45 -10.68 0.38 5.38
N SER A 46 -10.46 1.69 5.38
CA SER A 46 -11.56 2.65 5.48
C SER A 46 -12.46 2.53 4.25
N MET A 47 -13.76 2.40 4.49
CA MET A 47 -14.79 2.43 3.44
C MET A 47 -15.04 3.86 2.93
N ASN A 48 -14.68 4.86 3.72
CA ASN A 48 -14.78 6.25 3.33
C ASN A 48 -13.56 6.62 2.49
N ALA A 49 -13.80 7.03 1.25
CA ALA A 49 -12.77 7.61 0.39
C ALA A 49 -12.43 9.01 0.91
N HIS A 50 -11.49 9.08 1.85
CA HIS A 50 -10.83 10.35 2.17
C HIS A 50 -9.74 10.59 1.13
N LYS A 51 -9.56 11.85 0.72
CA LYS A 51 -8.36 12.22 -0.02
C LYS A 51 -7.16 11.96 0.90
N ASP A 52 -6.07 11.45 0.34
CA ASP A 52 -4.85 11.31 1.14
C ASP A 52 -4.44 12.69 1.66
N HIS A 53 -4.25 12.80 2.97
CA HIS A 53 -3.86 14.03 3.64
C HIS A 53 -2.53 13.81 4.34
N ILE A 54 -1.57 14.73 4.12
CA ILE A 54 -0.33 14.77 4.91
C ILE A 54 -0.69 15.42 6.24
N VAL A 55 -0.83 14.60 7.28
CA VAL A 55 -1.27 15.05 8.62
C VAL A 55 -0.10 15.58 9.45
N TRP A 56 1.13 15.21 9.10
CA TRP A 56 2.35 15.68 9.74
C TRP A 56 3.33 16.15 8.68
N GLN A 57 3.35 17.47 8.47
CA GLN A 57 4.50 18.13 7.86
C GLN A 57 5.44 18.43 9.02
N GLY A 58 6.65 17.85 9.04
CA GLY A 58 7.64 18.13 10.08
C GLY A 58 7.76 19.65 10.27
N GLU A 59 7.78 20.10 11.53
CA GLU A 59 7.85 21.52 11.87
C GLU A 59 8.96 22.20 11.06
N ALA A 60 8.66 23.38 10.52
CA ALA A 60 9.60 24.16 9.72
C ALA A 60 10.92 24.32 10.48
N THR A 61 12.00 23.73 9.95
CA THR A 61 13.34 24.06 10.41
C THR A 61 13.57 25.54 10.12
N ARG A 62 13.77 26.30 11.20
CA ARG A 62 14.03 27.75 11.32
C ARG A 62 14.57 28.47 10.09
#